data_AF-A0A8T5KVD7-F1
#
_entry.id   AF-A0A8T5KVD7-F1
#
_cell.length_a   1.000
_cell.length_b   1.000
_cell.length_c   1.000
_cell.angle_alpha   90.00
_cell.angle_beta   90.00
_cell.angle_gamma   90.00
#
_symmetry.space_group_name_H-M   'P 1'
#
loop_
_entity.id
_entity.type
_entity.pdbx_description
1 polymer ?
#
loop_
_entity_poly.entity_id
_entity_poly.type
_entity_poly.pdbx_seq_one_letter_code
_entity_poly.pdbx_strand_id
1 'polypeptide(L)'
;MKIENKLPKEKEKVRKFYENCEARHKYVPAMMEQAEKHLIKAKHDFSRALSELDDRCWDWTVIKAYYSIFHAGNFLLLKSKGFFCKDHSCLLIALEHHDL
;
A
#
# COMPACT_ATOMS: atom_id res chain seq x y z
N MET A 1 15.93 -4.94 -19.69
CA MET A 1 14.85 -5.76 -19.11
C MET A 1 13.58 -4.91 -19.09
N LYS A 2 12.48 -5.35 -19.73
CA LYS A 2 11.18 -4.67 -19.58
C LYS A 2 10.47 -5.25 -18.37
N ILE A 3 10.15 -4.42 -17.38
CA ILE A 3 9.32 -4.83 -16.25
C ILE A 3 7.87 -4.52 -16.65
N GLU A 4 7.08 -5.55 -16.86
CA GLU A 4 5.66 -5.41 -17.18
C GLU A 4 4.82 -5.36 -15.91
N ASN A 5 3.92 -4.37 -15.83
CA ASN A 5 2.95 -4.31 -14.74
C ASN A 5 1.88 -5.39 -14.96
N LYS A 6 1.84 -6.37 -14.05
CA LYS A 6 0.89 -7.49 -14.09
C LYS A 6 -0.46 -7.19 -13.43
N LEU A 7 -0.67 -5.99 -12.91
CA LEU A 7 -1.95 -5.62 -12.30
C LEU A 7 -3.03 -5.38 -13.36
N PRO A 8 -4.25 -5.87 -13.14
CA PRO A 8 -5.35 -5.63 -14.06
C PRO A 8 -5.72 -4.14 -14.08
N LYS A 9 -6.16 -3.65 -15.25
CA LYS A 9 -6.64 -2.28 -15.45
C LYS A 9 -8.10 -2.20 -15.88
N GLU A 10 -8.64 -3.29 -16.41
CA GLU A 10 -10.04 -3.36 -16.79
C GLU A 10 -10.91 -3.50 -15.54
N LYS A 11 -11.95 -2.69 -15.40
CA LYS A 11 -12.81 -2.65 -14.20
C LYS A 11 -13.27 -4.02 -13.72
N GLU A 12 -13.69 -4.88 -14.65
CA GLU A 12 -14.16 -6.23 -14.31
C GLU A 12 -13.04 -7.14 -13.78
N LYS A 13 -11.83 -7.01 -14.34
CA LYS A 13 -10.65 -7.75 -13.85
C LYS A 13 -10.19 -7.20 -12.49
N VAL A 14 -10.28 -5.89 -12.27
CA VAL A 14 -10.01 -5.25 -10.98
C VAL A 14 -10.97 -5.77 -9.92
N ARG A 15 -12.27 -5.76 -10.21
CA ARG A 15 -13.31 -6.30 -9.33
C ARG A 15 -13.05 -7.75 -8.94
N LYS A 16 -12.82 -8.64 -9.92
CA LYS A 16 -12.52 -10.06 -9.66
C LYS A 16 -11.27 -10.27 -8.80
N PHE A 17 -10.22 -9.47 -9.02
CA PHE A 17 -9.01 -9.55 -8.22
C PHE A 17 -9.29 -9.09 -6.78
N TYR A 18 -10.02 -7.98 -6.61
CA TYR A 18 -10.44 -7.48 -5.30
C TYR A 18 -11.24 -8.54 -4.52
N GLU A 19 -12.24 -9.18 -5.16
CA GLU A 19 -13.04 -10.26 -4.57
C GLU A 19 -12.18 -11.47 -4.16
N ASN A 20 -11.16 -11.80 -4.97
CA ASN A 20 -10.21 -12.86 -4.62
C ASN A 20 -9.36 -12.49 -3.39
N CYS A 21 -8.98 -11.22 -3.24
CA CYS A 21 -8.31 -10.74 -2.03
C CYS A 21 -9.22 -10.81 -0.80
N GLU A 22 -10.51 -10.49 -0.93
CA GLU A 22 -11.52 -10.67 0.12
C GLU A 22 -11.67 -12.14 0.53
N ALA A 23 -11.84 -13.03 -0.44
CA ALA A 23 -11.96 -14.47 -0.21
C ALA A 23 -10.72 -15.07 0.48
N ARG A 24 -9.54 -14.46 0.31
CA ARG A 24 -8.29 -14.83 0.99
C ARG A 24 -8.05 -14.07 2.31
N HIS A 25 -9.05 -13.34 2.81
CA HIS A 25 -8.99 -12.56 4.05
C HIS A 25 -7.81 -11.58 4.12
N LYS A 26 -7.49 -10.92 2.98
CA LYS A 26 -6.37 -9.97 2.90
C LYS A 26 -6.69 -8.60 3.48
N TYR A 27 -7.98 -8.29 3.65
CA TYR A 27 -8.46 -7.06 4.26
C TYR A 27 -8.85 -7.31 5.72
N VAL A 28 -8.36 -6.44 6.60
CA VAL A 28 -8.54 -6.56 8.05
C VAL A 28 -9.22 -5.30 8.56
N PRO A 29 -10.43 -5.42 9.14
CA PRO A 29 -11.10 -4.31 9.80
C PRO A 29 -10.24 -3.71 10.90
N ALA A 30 -10.24 -2.39 11.04
CA ALA A 30 -9.49 -1.71 12.10
C ALA A 30 -10.13 -0.36 12.46
N MET A 31 -9.71 0.19 13.60
CA MET A 31 -10.19 1.49 14.09
C MET A 31 -9.30 2.62 13.56
N MET A 32 -9.79 3.86 13.69
CA MET A 32 -9.06 5.05 13.25
C MET A 32 -7.69 5.25 13.92
N GLU A 33 -7.52 4.80 15.17
CA GLU A 33 -6.22 4.85 15.85
C GLU A 33 -5.14 4.05 15.09
N GLN A 34 -5.49 2.92 14.48
CA GLN A 34 -4.57 2.18 13.62
C GLN A 34 -4.23 2.94 12.33
N ALA A 35 -5.12 3.79 11.83
CA ALA A 35 -4.84 4.62 10.65
C ALA A 35 -3.71 5.62 10.95
N GLU A 36 -3.76 6.28 12.10
CA GLU A 36 -2.70 7.21 12.52
C GLU A 36 -1.35 6.50 12.65
N LYS A 37 -1.33 5.26 13.17
CA LYS A 37 -0.11 4.43 13.21
C LYS A 37 0.46 4.17 11.82
N HIS A 38 -0.37 3.94 10.81
CA HIS A 38 0.07 3.83 9.41
C HIS A 38 0.65 5.15 8.89
N LEU A 39 0.00 6.28 9.14
CA LEU A 39 0.50 7.59 8.71
C LEU A 39 1.85 7.94 9.37
N ILE A 40 2.01 7.67 10.67
CA ILE A 40 3.26 7.88 11.39
C ILE A 40 4.38 7.04 10.78
N LYS A 41 4.13 5.75 10.54
CA LYS A 41 5.11 4.87 9.89
C LYS A 41 5.46 5.34 8.48
N ALA A 42 4.48 5.75 7.68
CA ALA A 42 4.72 6.26 6.34
C ALA A 42 5.67 7.47 6.36
N LYS A 43 5.45 8.43 7.26
CA LYS A 43 6.31 9.61 7.43
C LYS A 43 7.71 9.23 7.91
N HIS A 44 7.80 8.32 8.87
CA HIS A 44 9.07 7.81 9.38
C HIS A 44 9.89 7.15 8.25
N ASP A 45 9.31 6.21 7.52
CA ASP A 45 10.02 5.51 6.44
C ASP A 45 10.39 6.45 5.29
N PHE A 46 9.58 7.47 4.99
CA PHE A 46 9.95 8.49 4.02
C PHE A 46 11.17 9.30 4.47
N SER A 47 11.18 9.76 5.73
CA SER A 47 12.32 10.47 6.31
C SER A 47 13.59 9.62 6.27
N ARG A 48 13.49 8.32 6.60
CA ARG A 48 14.59 7.36 6.49
C ARG A 48 15.09 7.20 5.06
N ALA A 49 14.18 7.10 4.09
CA ALA A 49 14.54 7.01 2.68
C ALA A 49 15.34 8.24 2.21
N LEU A 50 14.98 9.44 2.67
CA LEU A 50 15.72 10.66 2.34
C LEU A 50 17.14 10.65 2.93
N SER A 51 17.31 10.27 4.20
CA SER A 51 18.65 10.15 4.80
C SER A 51 19.50 9.10 4.08
N GLU A 52 18.91 7.95 3.75
CA GLU A 52 19.61 6.86 3.05
C GLU A 52 19.95 7.23 1.60
N LEU A 53 19.16 8.10 0.96
CA LEU A 53 19.45 8.67 -0.35
C LEU A 53 20.70 9.56 -0.28
N ASP A 54 20.78 10.44 0.72
CA ASP A 54 21.91 11.34 0.94
C ASP A 54 23.21 10.55 1.21
N ASP A 55 23.10 9.46 1.98
CA ASP A 55 24.20 8.53 2.27
C ASP A 55 24.55 7.62 1.08
N ARG A 56 23.85 7.75 -0.06
CA ARG A 56 24.01 6.89 -1.27
C ARG A 56 23.76 5.41 -1.01
N CYS A 57 22.98 5.08 0.02
CA CYS A 57 22.51 3.73 0.33
C CYS A 57 21.28 3.40 -0.53
N TRP A 58 21.49 3.20 -1.84
CA TRP A 58 20.40 3.12 -2.83
C TRP A 58 19.40 1.99 -2.57
N ASP A 59 19.88 0.80 -2.21
CA ASP A 59 19.01 -0.35 -1.96
C ASP A 59 18.04 -0.07 -0.80
N TRP A 60 18.58 0.51 0.29
CA TRP A 60 17.78 0.90 1.46
C TRP A 60 16.82 2.04 1.16
N THR A 61 17.26 3.02 0.37
CA THR A 61 16.42 4.12 -0.10
C THR A 61 15.16 3.60 -0.80
N VAL A 62 15.32 2.67 -1.74
CA VAL A 62 14.20 2.09 -2.51
C VAL A 62 13.27 1.30 -1.58
N ILE A 63 13.83 0.49 -0.69
CA ILE A 63 13.04 -0.29 0.29
C ILE A 63 12.21 0.65 1.16
N LYS A 64 12.81 1.69 1.74
CA LYS A 64 12.12 2.62 2.64
C LYS A 64 11.08 3.48 1.93
N ALA A 65 11.39 3.97 0.73
CA ALA A 65 10.42 4.69 -0.09
C ALA A 65 9.19 3.81 -0.41
N TYR A 66 9.40 2.54 -0.76
CA TYR A 66 8.33 1.59 -1.02
C TYR A 66 7.45 1.33 0.21
N TYR A 67 8.05 1.07 1.38
CA TYR A 67 7.29 0.86 2.60
C TYR A 67 6.53 2.11 3.06
N SER A 68 7.08 3.30 2.81
CA SER A 68 6.38 4.55 3.03
C SER A 68 5.07 4.62 2.22
N ILE A 69 5.13 4.32 0.91
CA ILE A 69 3.96 4.27 0.03
C ILE A 69 2.96 3.22 0.51
N PHE A 70 3.42 2.03 0.89
CA PHE A 70 2.54 0.96 1.40
C PHE A 70 1.79 1.38 2.67
N HIS A 71 2.46 2.08 3.59
CA HIS A 71 1.82 2.58 4.80
C HIS A 71 0.89 3.77 4.51
N ALA A 72 1.24 4.66 3.58
CA ALA A 72 0.36 5.74 3.14
C ALA A 72 -0.92 5.22 2.48
N GLY A 73 -0.81 4.22 1.61
CA GLY A 73 -1.97 3.57 0.98
C GLY A 73 -2.88 2.89 2.01
N ASN A 74 -2.31 2.20 3.00
CA ASN A 74 -3.09 1.62 4.09
C ASN A 74 -3.77 2.67 4.98
N PHE A 75 -3.13 3.82 5.24
CA PHE A 75 -3.77 4.92 5.92
C PHE A 75 -5.00 5.42 5.14
N LEU A 76 -4.85 5.65 3.83
CA LEU A 76 -5.94 6.11 2.96
C LEU A 76 -7.10 5.10 2.93
N LEU A 77 -6.79 3.83 2.69
CA LEU A 77 -7.78 2.75 2.65
C LEU A 77 -8.53 2.62 3.97
N LEU A 78 -7.80 2.63 5.09
CA LEU A 78 -8.40 2.50 6.42
C LEU A 78 -9.28 3.71 6.77
N LYS A 79 -8.81 4.93 6.47
CA LYS A 79 -9.59 6.16 6.70
C LYS A 79 -10.87 6.19 5.87
N SER A 80 -10.84 5.70 4.64
CA SER A 80 -11.97 5.77 3.71
C SER A 80 -12.93 4.58 3.78
N LYS A 81 -12.45 3.39 4.16
CA LYS A 81 -13.21 2.13 4.06
C LYS A 81 -13.24 1.29 5.34
N GLY A 82 -12.51 1.69 6.39
CA GLY A 82 -12.56 1.02 7.69
C GLY A 82 -11.76 -0.30 7.78
N PHE A 83 -10.91 -0.60 6.79
CA PHE A 83 -10.02 -1.75 6.81
C PHE A 83 -8.65 -1.42 6.22
N PHE A 84 -7.65 -2.22 6.56
CA PHE A 84 -6.32 -2.16 5.94
C PHE A 84 -5.97 -3.47 5.25
N CYS A 85 -4.96 -3.46 4.40
CA CYS A 85 -4.47 -4.63 3.67
C CYS A 85 -3.05 -5.02 4.10
N LYS A 86 -2.84 -6.31 4.34
CA LYS A 86 -1.51 -6.87 4.68
C LYS A 86 -0.69 -7.28 3.46
N ASP A 87 -1.33 -7.39 2.29
CA ASP A 87 -0.70 -7.85 1.05
C ASP A 87 -0.53 -6.68 0.09
N HIS A 88 0.65 -6.55 -0.49
CA HIS A 88 0.99 -5.40 -1.34
C HIS A 88 0.16 -5.34 -2.62
N SER A 89 -0.10 -6.49 -3.26
CA SER A 89 -0.90 -6.53 -4.48
C SER A 89 -2.37 -6.25 -4.20
N CYS A 90 -2.88 -6.78 -3.07
CA CYS A 90 -4.24 -6.51 -2.64
C CYS A 90 -4.44 -5.08 -2.13
N LEU A 91 -3.41 -4.40 -1.61
CA LEU A 91 -3.51 -2.98 -1.31
C LEU A 91 -3.73 -2.17 -2.58
N LEU A 92 -2.89 -2.39 -3.60
CA LEU A 92 -2.99 -1.65 -4.87
C LEU A 92 -4.33 -1.87 -5.53
N ILE A 93 -4.83 -3.12 -5.55
CA ILE A 93 -6.14 -3.40 -6.15
C ILE A 93 -7.30 -2.82 -5.35
N ALA A 94 -7.19 -2.72 -4.02
CA ALA A 94 -8.20 -2.10 -3.19
C ALA A 94 -8.28 -0.60 -3.44
N LEU A 95 -7.13 0.08 -3.56
CA LEU A 95 -7.10 1.50 -3.89
C LEU A 95 -7.74 1.75 -5.26
N GLU A 96 -7.34 0.99 -6.28
CA GLU A 96 -7.93 1.07 -7.63
C GLU A 96 -9.44 0.77 -7.61
N HIS A 97 -9.88 -0.28 -6.92
CA HIS A 97 -11.29 -0.68 -6.88
C HIS A 97 -12.18 0.37 -6.20
N HIS A 98 -11.63 1.09 -5.23
CA HIS A 98 -12.36 2.10 -4.44
C HIS A 98 -12.16 3.53 -4.95
N ASP A 99 -11.47 3.71 -6.09
CA ASP A 99 -11.10 5.01 -6.67
C ASP A 99 -10.34 5.92 -5.66
N LEU A 100 -9.33 5.36 -4.98
CA LEU A 100 -8.49 6.02 -3.96
C LEU A 100 -7.06 6.31 -4.44
#